data_AF-A0A6L9UDJ8-F1
#
_entry.id   AF-A0A6L9UDJ8-F1
#
_cell.length_a   1.000
_cell.length_b   1.000
_cell.length_c   1.000
_cell.angle_alpha   90.00
_cell.angle_beta   90.00
_cell.angle_gamma   90.00
#
_symmetry.space_group_name_H-M   'P 1'
#
loop_
_entity.id
_entity.type
_entity.pdbx_description
1 polymer ?
#
loop_
_entity_poly.entity_id
_entity_poly.type
_entity_poly.pdbx_seq_one_letter_code
_entity_poly.pdbx_strand_id
1 'polypeptide(L)'
;MAASRSDSNRKPRRATPFNTACQVWQLMPWKAAQSNGLIAAALASISFPSHQQRKERREDMATPAAVVSFKAKAGYGEEVARLISNALPHVEGETGTTTWLVLRSEADPDTVFLVDLFADQKSRDAHFNGEAAKLIFATVPPLLADAPSIHPSTVSAQKTIAD
;
A
#
# COMPACT_ATOMS: atom_id res chain seq x y z
N MET A 1 -26.55 5.17 -64.68
CA MET A 1 -25.72 6.22 -64.04
C MET A 1 -26.38 6.53 -62.71
N ALA A 2 -25.83 6.37 -61.50
CA ALA A 2 -24.51 6.02 -60.98
C ALA A 2 -24.75 5.30 -59.63
N ALA A 3 -24.22 4.09 -59.43
CA ALA A 3 -23.02 3.77 -58.64
C ALA A 3 -23.18 3.85 -57.09
N SER A 4 -23.23 2.68 -56.46
CA SER A 4 -23.01 2.42 -55.04
C SER A 4 -21.64 2.91 -54.57
N ARG A 5 -21.53 3.47 -53.37
CA ARG A 5 -20.31 3.38 -52.55
C ARG A 5 -20.65 3.22 -51.07
N SER A 6 -20.37 2.03 -50.58
CA SER A 6 -20.11 1.70 -49.17
C SER A 6 -18.91 2.50 -48.67
N ASP A 7 -19.08 3.29 -47.62
CA ASP A 7 -17.95 3.89 -46.89
C ASP A 7 -17.65 3.05 -45.64
N SER A 8 -16.99 1.92 -45.89
CA SER A 8 -16.34 1.11 -44.86
C SER A 8 -15.02 1.78 -44.48
N ASN A 9 -15.07 2.77 -43.60
CA ASN A 9 -13.85 3.40 -43.08
C ASN A 9 -13.92 3.61 -41.56
N ARG A 10 -14.01 2.51 -40.82
CA ARG A 10 -13.78 2.49 -39.36
C ARG A 10 -12.41 1.87 -39.11
N LYS A 11 -11.37 2.70 -39.05
CA LYS A 11 -10.04 2.29 -38.58
C LYS A 11 -10.15 1.69 -37.17
N PRO A 12 -9.54 0.52 -36.89
CA PRO A 12 -9.46 0.01 -35.53
C PRO A 12 -8.57 0.95 -34.71
N ARG A 13 -9.12 1.50 -33.61
CA ARG A 13 -8.32 2.19 -32.61
C ARG A 13 -7.38 1.16 -31.99
N ARG A 14 -6.08 1.36 -32.16
CA ARG A 14 -5.04 0.58 -31.48
C ARG A 14 -5.29 0.67 -29.97
N ALA A 15 -5.59 -0.46 -29.35
CA ALA A 15 -5.48 -0.60 -27.91
C ALA A 15 -4.01 -0.36 -27.54
N THR A 16 -3.76 0.69 -26.77
CA THR A 16 -2.47 0.90 -26.12
C THR A 16 -2.32 -0.17 -25.05
N PRO A 17 -1.20 -0.93 -25.01
CA PRO A 17 -0.97 -1.88 -23.94
C PRO A 17 -0.81 -1.10 -22.63
N PHE A 18 -1.67 -1.38 -21.65
CA PHE A 18 -1.55 -0.92 -20.28
C PHE A 18 -0.43 -1.73 -19.60
N ASN A 19 0.80 -1.60 -20.10
CA ASN A 19 1.97 -2.31 -19.61
C ASN A 19 3.09 -1.30 -19.33
N THR A 20 2.88 -0.45 -18.33
CA THR A 20 3.94 0.38 -17.73
C THR A 20 3.61 0.77 -16.27
N ALA A 21 2.83 -0.04 -15.55
CA ALA A 21 2.59 0.17 -14.11
C ALA A 21 3.49 -0.72 -13.22
N CYS A 22 4.14 -1.75 -13.79
CA CYS A 22 5.07 -2.62 -13.06
C CYS A 22 6.46 -2.01 -12.81
N GLN A 23 6.74 -0.79 -13.29
CA GLN A 23 8.10 -0.23 -13.33
C GLN A 23 8.28 1.10 -12.59
N VAL A 24 7.39 1.42 -11.65
CA VAL A 24 7.53 2.57 -10.73
C VAL A 24 7.68 2.12 -9.27
N TRP A 25 7.95 0.83 -9.03
CA TRP A 25 8.17 0.30 -7.68
C TRP A 25 9.64 0.11 -7.30
N GLN A 26 10.60 0.24 -8.25
CA GLN A 26 12.03 -0.05 -8.00
C GLN A 26 12.96 1.18 -7.95
N LEU A 27 12.44 2.41 -7.93
CA LEU A 27 13.28 3.61 -8.04
C LEU A 27 13.08 4.66 -6.94
N MET A 28 12.63 4.27 -5.75
CA MET A 28 12.80 5.13 -4.57
C MET A 28 14.08 4.75 -3.81
N PRO A 29 15.16 5.55 -3.89
CA PRO A 29 16.36 5.28 -3.12
C PRO A 29 16.13 5.74 -1.67
N TRP A 30 15.70 4.84 -0.79
CA TRP A 30 15.88 5.02 0.64
C TRP A 30 17.36 4.74 0.95
N LYS A 31 18.23 5.73 0.79
CA LYS A 31 19.65 5.59 1.14
C LYS A 31 19.78 5.30 2.63
N ALA A 32 20.20 4.08 2.94
CA ALA A 32 20.90 3.76 4.17
C ALA A 32 22.11 4.68 4.32
N ALA A 33 22.15 5.47 5.38
CA ALA A 33 23.33 6.17 5.82
C ALA A 33 23.79 5.54 7.14
N GLN A 34 24.76 4.62 7.03
CA GLN A 34 25.66 4.28 8.11
C GLN A 34 26.68 5.41 8.29
N SER A 35 26.93 5.83 9.53
CA SER A 35 28.24 6.37 9.90
C SER A 35 28.55 6.11 11.37
N ASN A 36 29.77 5.62 11.58
CA ASN A 36 30.44 5.41 12.86
C ASN A 36 30.93 6.75 13.45
N GLY A 37 31.02 6.86 14.78
CA GLY A 37 31.70 7.98 15.44
C GLY A 37 31.73 7.87 16.96
N LEU A 38 32.93 7.83 17.53
CA LEU A 38 33.30 7.47 18.91
C LEU A 38 33.12 8.59 19.97
N ILE A 39 32.83 8.16 21.20
CA ILE A 39 33.33 8.57 22.55
C ILE A 39 33.35 10.07 22.95
N ALA A 40 32.66 10.40 24.05
CA ALA A 40 33.18 11.27 25.14
C ALA A 40 32.34 11.10 26.43
N ALA A 41 33.02 11.18 27.58
CA ALA A 41 32.55 10.81 28.91
C ALA A 41 31.87 11.95 29.71
N ALA A 42 31.07 11.50 30.69
CA ALA A 42 30.73 12.10 32.00
C ALA A 42 30.11 13.51 32.10
N LEU A 43 28.88 13.58 32.62
CA LEU A 43 28.51 14.15 33.93
C LEU A 43 26.98 14.09 34.08
N ALA A 44 26.50 13.66 35.25
CA ALA A 44 25.08 13.55 35.55
C ALA A 44 24.40 14.93 35.49
N SER A 45 23.66 15.16 34.42
CA SER A 45 22.69 16.24 34.26
C SER A 45 21.44 15.58 33.72
N ILE A 46 20.25 16.06 34.11
CA ILE A 46 19.00 15.66 33.48
C ILE A 46 19.09 16.12 32.02
N SER A 47 19.64 15.24 31.18
CA SER A 47 19.95 15.54 29.79
C SER A 47 18.66 15.40 29.03
N PHE A 48 18.05 16.54 28.69
CA PHE A 48 16.93 16.54 27.77
C PHE A 48 17.44 15.98 26.44
N PRO A 49 16.86 14.87 25.95
CA PRO A 49 17.29 14.32 24.69
C PRO A 49 17.18 15.38 23.59
N SER A 50 18.22 15.45 22.75
CA SER A 50 18.28 16.40 21.64
C SER A 50 17.04 16.26 20.76
N HIS A 51 16.67 17.32 20.05
CA HIS A 51 15.55 17.29 19.10
C HIS A 51 15.64 16.10 18.13
N GLN A 52 16.86 15.72 17.76
CA GLN A 52 17.16 14.60 16.88
C GLN A 52 16.90 13.25 17.57
N GLN A 53 17.40 13.05 18.80
CA GLN A 53 17.11 11.85 19.59
C GLN A 53 15.64 11.74 20.00
N ARG A 54 14.90 12.85 20.16
CA ARG A 54 13.46 12.85 20.41
C ARG A 54 12.66 12.52 19.16
N LYS A 55 13.12 12.91 17.99
CA LYS A 55 12.51 12.59 16.70
C LYS A 55 12.69 11.11 16.39
N GLU A 56 13.92 10.60 16.50
CA GLU A 56 14.25 9.19 16.31
C GLU A 56 13.48 8.28 17.30
N ARG A 57 13.42 8.63 18.60
CA ARG A 57 12.59 7.87 19.57
C ARG A 57 11.09 7.94 19.31
N ARG A 58 10.59 9.02 18.70
CA ARG A 58 9.16 9.14 18.36
C ARG A 58 8.83 8.35 17.11
N GLU A 59 9.75 8.27 16.16
CA GLU A 59 9.65 7.43 14.98
C GLU A 59 9.75 5.94 15.37
N ASP A 60 10.60 5.56 16.33
CA ASP A 60 10.68 4.19 16.87
C ASP A 60 9.44 3.75 17.68
N MET A 61 8.66 4.70 18.22
CA MET A 61 7.45 4.42 19.01
C MET A 61 6.15 4.62 18.22
N ALA A 62 6.25 5.11 16.98
CA ALA A 62 5.11 5.36 16.11
C ALA A 62 4.72 4.07 15.41
N THR A 63 3.55 3.52 15.71
CA THR A 63 3.03 2.33 15.03
C THR A 63 2.80 2.63 13.54
N PRO A 64 3.55 2.00 12.62
CA PRO A 64 3.35 2.21 11.20
C PRO A 64 2.04 1.58 10.74
N ALA A 65 1.42 2.22 9.76
CA ALA A 65 0.22 1.72 9.12
C ALA A 65 0.27 1.97 7.61
N ALA A 66 -0.68 1.38 6.89
CA ALA A 66 -0.97 1.70 5.51
C ALA A 66 -2.49 1.73 5.30
N VAL A 67 -2.94 2.67 4.47
CA VAL A 67 -4.29 2.68 3.91
C VAL A 67 -4.15 2.64 2.40
N VAL A 68 -4.66 1.60 1.77
CA VAL A 68 -4.69 1.46 0.32
C VAL A 68 -6.13 1.58 -0.15
N SER A 69 -6.40 2.46 -1.11
CA SER A 69 -7.71 2.57 -1.75
C SER A 69 -7.70 1.99 -3.15
N PHE A 70 -8.75 1.25 -3.46
CA PHE A 70 -8.98 0.62 -4.75
C PHE A 70 -10.29 1.13 -5.32
N LYS A 71 -10.22 1.83 -6.45
CA LYS A 71 -11.43 2.21 -7.20
C LYS A 71 -11.71 1.13 -8.25
N ALA A 72 -12.75 0.34 -8.02
CA ALA A 72 -13.22 -0.66 -8.96
C ALA A 72 -13.94 -0.01 -10.15
N LYS A 73 -13.99 -0.74 -11.27
CA LYS A 73 -14.95 -0.47 -12.35
C LYS A 73 -16.37 -0.61 -11.80
N ALA A 74 -17.31 0.11 -12.41
CA ALA A 74 -18.71 0.11 -11.97
C ALA A 74 -19.26 -1.32 -11.82
N GLY A 75 -19.75 -1.65 -10.62
CA GLY A 75 -20.33 -2.95 -10.28
C GLY A 75 -19.33 -4.05 -9.91
N TYR A 76 -18.02 -3.77 -9.84
CA TYR A 76 -16.99 -4.74 -9.48
C TYR A 76 -16.47 -4.62 -8.06
N GLY A 77 -16.96 -3.67 -7.25
CA GLY A 77 -16.46 -3.46 -5.89
C GLY A 77 -16.50 -4.70 -5.00
N GLU A 78 -17.53 -5.54 -5.11
CA GLU A 78 -17.62 -6.80 -4.37
C GLU A 78 -16.56 -7.81 -4.78
N GLU A 79 -16.34 -7.96 -6.08
CA GLU A 79 -15.36 -8.90 -6.60
C GLU A 79 -13.93 -8.44 -6.27
N VAL A 80 -13.66 -7.13 -6.34
CA VAL A 80 -12.39 -6.56 -5.89
C VAL A 80 -12.15 -6.85 -4.42
N ALA A 81 -13.14 -6.62 -3.55
CA ALA A 81 -13.04 -6.94 -2.12
C ALA A 81 -12.76 -8.43 -1.91
N ARG A 82 -13.48 -9.31 -2.60
CA ARG A 82 -13.27 -10.77 -2.53
C ARG A 82 -11.86 -11.18 -2.97
N LEU A 83 -11.34 -10.63 -4.07
CA LEU A 83 -9.99 -10.93 -4.54
C LEU A 83 -8.91 -10.47 -3.56
N ILE A 84 -9.08 -9.31 -2.94
CA ILE A 84 -8.17 -8.82 -1.87
C ILE A 84 -8.28 -9.74 -0.64
N SER A 85 -9.49 -10.12 -0.23
CA SER A 85 -9.73 -11.03 0.90
C SER A 85 -9.08 -12.41 0.72
N ASN A 86 -8.92 -12.90 -0.51
CA ASN A 86 -8.23 -14.17 -0.79
C ASN A 86 -6.73 -14.14 -0.44
N ALA A 87 -6.15 -12.96 -0.16
CA ALA A 87 -4.78 -12.84 0.34
C ALA A 87 -4.65 -13.11 1.84
N LEU A 88 -5.76 -13.24 2.59
CA LEU A 88 -5.74 -13.46 4.04
C LEU A 88 -4.83 -14.63 4.49
N PRO A 89 -4.83 -15.82 3.85
CA PRO A 89 -3.95 -16.91 4.26
C PRO A 89 -2.46 -16.59 4.14
N HIS A 90 -2.07 -15.66 3.26
CA HIS A 90 -0.69 -15.19 3.17
C HIS A 90 -0.35 -14.22 4.32
N VAL A 91 -1.31 -13.36 4.70
CA VAL A 91 -1.15 -12.39 5.79
C VAL A 91 -1.14 -13.08 7.16
N GLU A 92 -1.89 -14.16 7.35
CA GLU A 92 -1.85 -14.97 8.57
C GLU A 92 -0.45 -15.53 8.87
N GLY A 93 0.40 -15.68 7.84
CA GLY A 93 1.80 -16.06 7.97
C GLY A 93 2.76 -14.92 8.32
N GLU A 94 2.30 -13.67 8.35
CA GLU A 94 3.11 -12.48 8.58
C GLU A 94 3.13 -12.09 10.05
N THR A 95 4.22 -12.41 10.76
CA THR A 95 4.35 -12.10 12.19
C THR A 95 4.32 -10.61 12.53
N GLY A 96 4.60 -9.74 11.55
CA GLY A 96 4.73 -8.29 11.73
C GLY A 96 3.48 -7.48 11.36
N THR A 97 2.48 -8.10 10.74
CA THR A 97 1.22 -7.46 10.36
C THR A 97 0.20 -7.71 11.46
N THR A 98 0.01 -6.72 12.34
CA THR A 98 -0.76 -6.88 13.58
C THR A 98 -2.25 -6.69 13.39
N THR A 99 -2.65 -5.92 12.38
CA THR A 99 -4.03 -5.74 11.96
C THR A 99 -4.06 -5.69 10.44
N TRP A 100 -5.04 -6.37 9.84
CA TRP A 100 -5.27 -6.37 8.40
C TRP A 100 -6.77 -6.41 8.13
N LEU A 101 -7.28 -5.40 7.43
CA LEU A 101 -8.72 -5.20 7.24
C LEU A 101 -9.02 -4.88 5.78
N VAL A 102 -9.99 -5.61 5.20
CA VAL A 102 -10.59 -5.27 3.90
C VAL A 102 -11.95 -4.67 4.15
N LEU A 103 -12.15 -3.42 3.73
CA LEU A 103 -13.38 -2.67 3.92
C LEU A 103 -13.97 -2.31 2.56
N ARG A 104 -15.27 -2.49 2.36
CA ARG A 104 -15.99 -1.93 1.21
C ARG A 104 -16.77 -0.71 1.67
N SER A 105 -16.68 0.39 0.95
CA SER A 105 -17.44 1.61 1.27
C SER A 105 -18.94 1.37 1.06
N GLU A 106 -19.75 1.78 2.02
CA GLU A 106 -21.21 1.79 1.89
C GLU A 106 -21.70 3.00 1.08
N ALA A 107 -20.96 4.12 1.13
CA ALA A 107 -21.29 5.33 0.39
C ALA A 107 -20.97 5.22 -1.11
N ASP A 108 -19.99 4.38 -1.45
CA ASP A 108 -19.58 4.10 -2.82
C ASP A 108 -19.17 2.62 -2.93
N PRO A 109 -20.10 1.74 -3.33
CA PRO A 109 -19.87 0.29 -3.36
C PRO A 109 -18.68 -0.16 -4.19
N ASP A 110 -18.21 0.66 -5.13
CA ASP A 110 -17.05 0.40 -5.99
C ASP A 110 -15.72 0.92 -5.41
N THR A 111 -15.71 1.39 -4.16
CA THR A 111 -14.50 1.76 -3.44
C THR A 111 -14.20 0.75 -2.33
N VAL A 112 -13.01 0.16 -2.37
CA VAL A 112 -12.51 -0.79 -1.38
C VAL A 112 -11.27 -0.22 -0.72
N PHE A 113 -11.14 -0.41 0.59
CA PHE A 113 -9.97 -0.04 1.37
C PHE A 113 -9.30 -1.30 1.93
N LEU A 114 -7.97 -1.29 1.90
CA LEU A 114 -7.13 -2.20 2.68
C LEU A 114 -6.43 -1.38 3.76
N VAL A 115 -6.58 -1.77 5.02
CA VAL A 115 -6.04 -1.04 6.18
C VAL A 115 -5.20 -1.99 7.02
N ASP A 116 -3.93 -1.61 7.19
CA ASP A 116 -2.91 -2.48 7.76
C ASP A 116 -2.20 -1.74 8.89
N LEU A 117 -1.97 -2.42 10.02
CA LEU A 117 -1.06 -1.95 11.08
C LEU A 117 0.10 -2.92 11.20
N PHE A 118 1.27 -2.37 11.50
CA PHE A 118 2.52 -3.12 11.55
C PHE A 118 3.21 -2.95 12.90
N ALA A 119 3.95 -3.98 13.31
CA ALA A 119 4.78 -3.92 14.51
C ALA A 119 5.89 -2.85 14.39
N ASP A 120 6.48 -2.72 13.20
CA ASP A 120 7.56 -1.78 12.90
C ASP A 120 7.66 -1.50 11.39
N GLN A 121 8.58 -0.60 11.02
CA GLN A 121 8.79 -0.20 9.63
C GLN A 121 9.23 -1.36 8.74
N LYS A 122 10.05 -2.27 9.28
CA LYS A 122 10.57 -3.44 8.57
C LYS A 122 9.45 -4.42 8.22
N SER A 123 8.47 -4.56 9.12
CA SER A 123 7.28 -5.38 8.94
C SER A 123 6.39 -4.83 7.83
N ARG A 124 6.20 -3.49 7.79
CA ARG A 124 5.51 -2.83 6.67
C ARG A 124 6.21 -3.10 5.34
N ASP A 125 7.53 -2.95 5.30
CA ASP A 125 8.30 -3.18 4.07
C ASP A 125 8.22 -4.64 3.63
N ALA A 126 8.28 -5.59 4.57
CA ALA A 126 8.11 -7.01 4.29
C ALA A 126 6.71 -7.33 3.73
N HIS A 127 5.65 -6.76 4.31
CA HIS A 127 4.27 -6.92 3.84
C HIS A 127 4.11 -6.51 2.37
N PHE A 128 4.59 -5.32 2.00
CA PHE A 128 4.49 -4.82 0.62
C PHE A 128 5.33 -5.61 -0.40
N ASN A 129 6.30 -6.40 0.06
CA ASN A 129 7.09 -7.31 -0.79
C ASN A 129 6.67 -8.79 -0.65
N GLY A 130 5.64 -9.06 0.16
CA GLY A 130 5.17 -10.39 0.54
C GLY A 130 4.27 -11.04 -0.51
N GLU A 131 3.88 -12.29 -0.23
CA GLU A 131 3.01 -13.07 -1.12
C GLU A 131 1.59 -12.49 -1.21
N ALA A 132 1.09 -11.86 -0.14
CA ALA A 132 -0.20 -11.17 -0.14
C ALA A 132 -0.24 -10.05 -1.19
N ALA A 133 0.76 -9.16 -1.17
CA ALA A 133 0.89 -8.08 -2.14
C ALA A 133 1.02 -8.62 -3.58
N LYS A 134 1.86 -9.64 -3.80
CA LYS A 134 2.02 -10.28 -5.12
C LYS A 134 0.69 -10.83 -5.65
N LEU A 135 -0.08 -11.53 -4.81
CA LEU A 135 -1.38 -12.09 -5.19
C LEU A 135 -2.38 -10.98 -5.56
N ILE A 136 -2.48 -9.93 -4.74
CA ILE A 136 -3.38 -8.79 -4.99
C ILE A 136 -3.03 -8.13 -6.33
N PHE A 137 -1.75 -7.82 -6.56
CA PHE A 137 -1.32 -7.17 -7.81
C PHE A 137 -1.41 -8.07 -9.05
N ALA A 138 -1.42 -9.39 -8.89
CA ALA A 138 -1.66 -10.31 -9.99
C ALA A 138 -3.13 -10.40 -10.40
N THR A 139 -4.07 -10.20 -9.46
CA THR A 139 -5.50 -10.53 -9.66
C THR A 139 -6.41 -9.31 -9.75
N VAL A 140 -6.15 -8.25 -9.00
CA VAL A 140 -7.05 -7.10 -8.85
C VAL A 140 -6.98 -6.06 -9.98
N PRO A 141 -5.79 -5.68 -10.53
CA PRO A 141 -5.69 -4.57 -11.49
C PRO A 141 -6.64 -4.62 -12.71
N PRO A 142 -6.96 -5.79 -13.30
CA PRO A 142 -7.91 -5.86 -14.41
C PRO A 142 -9.32 -5.32 -14.08
N LEU A 143 -9.69 -5.27 -12.81
CA LEU A 143 -11.02 -4.84 -12.35
C LEU A 143 -11.07 -3.37 -11.89
N LEU A 144 -9.94 -2.67 -11.87
CA LEU A 144 -9.87 -1.30 -11.37
C LEU A 144 -10.19 -0.27 -12.46
N ALA A 145 -10.83 0.83 -12.06
CA ALA A 145 -11.05 2.00 -12.90
C ALA A 145 -9.79 2.90 -12.93
N ASP A 146 -9.09 2.98 -11.80
CA ASP A 146 -7.87 3.76 -11.61
C ASP A 146 -6.80 2.92 -10.92
N ALA A 147 -5.54 3.36 -10.95
CA ALA A 147 -4.49 2.72 -10.17
C ALA A 147 -4.80 2.82 -8.66
N PRO A 148 -4.45 1.79 -7.85
CA PRO A 148 -4.63 1.87 -6.41
C PRO A 148 -3.77 2.97 -5.80
N SER A 149 -4.30 3.68 -4.80
CA SER A 149 -3.57 4.73 -4.07
C SER A 149 -3.11 4.20 -2.74
N ILE A 150 -1.82 4.35 -2.43
CA ILE A 150 -1.19 3.84 -1.20
C ILE A 150 -0.82 5.02 -0.32
N HIS A 151 -1.28 4.97 0.93
CA HIS A 151 -1.04 6.00 1.94
C HIS A 151 -0.30 5.40 3.13
N PRO A 152 1.04 5.41 3.13
CA PRO A 152 1.83 5.12 4.33
C PRO A 152 1.40 6.06 5.44
N SER A 153 1.04 5.50 6.58
CA SER A 153 0.40 6.21 7.68
C SER A 153 1.10 5.90 9.01
N THR A 154 0.77 6.70 10.02
CA THR A 154 1.17 6.49 11.41
C THR A 154 -0.08 6.51 12.26
N VAL A 155 -0.21 5.55 13.17
CA VAL A 155 -1.36 5.50 14.09
C VAL A 155 -1.24 6.62 15.13
N SER A 156 -2.23 7.51 15.15
CA SER A 156 -2.32 8.58 16.17
C SER A 156 -2.97 8.10 17.47
N ALA A 157 -3.92 7.16 17.37
CA ALA A 157 -4.59 6.52 18.50
C ALA A 157 -5.25 5.22 18.03
N GLN A 158 -5.32 4.22 18.91
CA GLN A 158 -6.07 2.98 18.68
C GLN A 158 -6.64 2.45 19.99
N LYS A 159 -7.81 1.81 19.91
CA LYS A 159 -8.36 1.02 21.01
C LYS A 159 -8.19 -0.44 20.64
N THR A 160 -7.39 -1.18 21.41
CA THR A 160 -7.32 -2.63 21.32
C THR A 160 -8.23 -3.24 22.39
N ILE A 161 -8.79 -4.40 22.08
CA ILE A 161 -9.36 -5.28 23.11
C ILE A 161 -8.19 -6.16 23.55
N ALA A 162 -7.87 -6.19 24.83
CA ALA A 162 -6.95 -7.19 25.36
C ALA A 162 -7.72 -8.51 25.46
N ASP A 163 -7.13 -9.58 24.93
CA ASP A 163 -7.66 -10.94 25.05
C ASP A 163 -7.75 -11.41 26.51
#